data_AF-A0A2I4AMN9-F1
#
_entry.id   AF-A0A2I4AMN9-F1
#
_cell.length_a   1.000
_cell.length_b   1.000
_cell.length_c   1.000
_cell.angle_alpha   90.00
_cell.angle_beta   90.00
_cell.angle_gamma   90.00
#
_symmetry.space_group_name_H-M   'P 1'
#
loop_
_entity.id
_entity.type
_entity.pdbx_description
1 polymer ?
#
loop_
_entity_poly.entity_id
_entity_poly.type
_entity_poly.pdbx_seq_one_letter_code
_entity_poly.pdbx_strand_id
1 'polypeptide(L)'
;FLFFACFYSDPAVILILLPPLQKEEDADKIGEIKYYGIGGGFPLQYYPYYGKRLHPHYLQPLVALQFTNLTRNTELRVECKVYGQNIDYNEKDRYQGRFDIKFNIQDS
;
A
#
# COMPACT_ATOMS: atom_id res chain seq x y z
N PHE A 1 -9.90 0.84 24.77
CA PHE A 1 -10.33 -0.05 23.66
C PHE A 1 -9.71 0.31 22.31
N LEU A 2 -9.52 1.58 21.93
CA LEU A 2 -8.84 1.95 20.66
C LEU A 2 -7.35 1.55 20.60
N PHE A 3 -6.66 1.52 21.75
CA PHE A 3 -5.23 1.16 21.84
C PHE A 3 -4.93 -0.31 21.52
N PHE A 4 -5.88 -1.23 21.65
CA PHE A 4 -5.64 -2.66 21.37
C PHE A 4 -5.64 -2.98 19.87
N ALA A 5 -6.30 -2.18 19.03
CA ALA A 5 -6.34 -2.42 17.59
C ALA A 5 -5.01 -2.07 16.89
N CYS A 6 -4.27 -1.06 17.35
CA CYS A 6 -2.93 -0.75 16.81
C CYS A 6 -1.88 -1.84 17.14
N PHE A 7 -2.00 -2.51 18.29
CA PHE A 7 -1.07 -3.57 18.68
C PHE A 7 -1.37 -4.94 18.03
N TYR A 8 -2.49 -5.09 17.34
CA TYR A 8 -2.76 -6.27 16.51
C TYR A 8 -2.26 -6.06 15.07
N SER A 9 -1.07 -5.49 14.93
CA SER A 9 -0.33 -5.59 13.67
C SER A 9 0.24 -7.01 13.64
N ASP A 10 -0.30 -7.87 12.77
CA ASP A 10 0.15 -9.25 12.63
C ASP A 10 1.66 -9.28 12.40
N PRO A 11 2.47 -9.88 13.31
CA PRO A 11 3.92 -9.90 13.17
C PRO A 11 4.38 -10.68 11.92
N ALA A 12 3.48 -11.43 11.28
CA ALA A 12 3.72 -12.19 10.08
C ALA A 12 3.38 -11.43 8.78
N VAL A 13 2.99 -10.15 8.81
CA VAL A 13 2.59 -9.40 7.60
C VAL A 13 3.25 -8.02 7.55
N ILE A 14 3.86 -7.70 6.41
CA ILE A 14 4.31 -6.33 6.10
C ILE A 14 3.09 -5.55 5.61
N LEU A 15 2.69 -4.51 6.33
CA LEU A 15 1.45 -3.78 6.08
C LEU A 15 1.61 -2.75 4.97
N ILE A 16 0.60 -2.65 4.10
CA ILE A 16 0.48 -1.54 3.15
C ILE A 16 -0.54 -0.57 3.73
N LEU A 17 -0.11 0.66 4.02
CA LEU A 17 -0.99 1.71 4.46
C LEU A 17 -0.98 2.83 3.42
N LEU A 18 -2.17 3.36 3.19
CA LEU A 18 -2.37 4.60 2.46
C LEU A 18 -2.50 5.69 3.51
N PRO A 19 -1.40 6.35 3.94
CA PRO A 19 -1.58 7.62 4.61
C PRO A 19 -2.30 8.55 3.62
N PRO A 20 -3.21 9.42 4.08
CA PRO A 20 -3.67 10.50 3.23
C PRO A 20 -2.44 11.37 2.93
N LEU A 21 -1.78 11.13 1.80
CA LEU A 21 -0.84 12.08 1.21
C LEU A 21 -1.59 13.14 0.43
N GLN A 22 -2.79 13.44 0.90
CA GLN A 22 -3.63 14.49 0.44
C GLN A 22 -3.19 15.71 1.23
N LYS A 23 -3.00 16.84 0.53
CA LYS A 23 -3.33 18.11 1.18
C LYS A 23 -4.71 17.90 1.81
N GLU A 24 -4.98 18.40 3.00
CA GLU A 24 -6.26 18.22 3.71
C GLU A 24 -7.49 18.39 2.78
N GLU A 25 -7.37 19.29 1.80
CA GLU A 25 -8.33 19.58 0.72
C GLU A 25 -8.69 18.40 -0.22
N ASP A 26 -7.82 17.40 -0.36
CA ASP A 26 -8.02 16.23 -1.22
C ASP A 26 -8.51 15.00 -0.43
N ALA A 27 -8.52 15.06 0.91
CA ALA A 27 -8.90 13.95 1.80
C ALA A 27 -10.30 13.42 1.51
N ASP A 28 -11.23 14.35 1.29
CA ASP A 28 -12.65 14.04 1.04
C ASP A 28 -12.92 13.50 -0.37
N LYS A 29 -11.91 13.52 -1.26
CA LYS A 29 -12.07 13.12 -2.67
C LYS A 29 -11.85 11.63 -2.93
N ILE A 30 -11.40 10.90 -1.90
CA ILE A 30 -11.17 9.46 -1.95
C ILE A 30 -12.01 8.82 -0.84
N GLY A 31 -12.95 7.97 -1.24
CA GLY A 31 -13.76 7.22 -0.30
C GLY A 31 -13.04 5.99 0.24
N GLU A 32 -13.82 4.99 0.67
CA GLU A 32 -13.30 3.76 1.25
C GLU A 32 -12.35 3.03 0.28
N ILE A 33 -11.18 2.65 0.80
CA ILE A 33 -10.20 1.84 0.09
C ILE A 33 -10.26 0.41 0.63
N LYS A 34 -10.50 -0.55 -0.25
CA LYS A 34 -10.56 -1.97 0.10
C LYS A 34 -9.24 -2.64 -0.28
N TYR A 35 -8.71 -3.41 0.66
CA TYR A 35 -7.47 -4.16 0.50
C TYR A 35 -7.83 -5.63 0.25
N TYR A 36 -7.32 -6.19 -0.84
CA TYR A 36 -7.48 -7.59 -1.18
C TYR A 36 -6.12 -8.29 -1.19
N GLY A 37 -5.99 -9.32 -0.36
CA GLY A 37 -4.75 -10.05 -0.14
C GLY A 37 -4.75 -10.73 1.22
N ILE A 38 -3.68 -11.43 1.54
CA ILE A 38 -3.52 -12.09 2.84
C ILE A 38 -3.18 -11.03 3.88
N GLY A 39 -4.11 -10.74 4.80
CA GLY A 39 -3.88 -9.81 5.92
C GLY A 39 -3.71 -8.34 5.54
N GLY A 40 -4.12 -7.93 4.33
CA GLY A 40 -4.00 -6.53 3.88
C GLY A 40 -2.56 -6.09 3.58
N GLY A 41 -1.63 -7.03 3.40
CA GLY A 41 -0.21 -6.74 3.19
C GLY A 41 0.55 -7.92 2.60
N PHE A 42 1.87 -7.91 2.77
CA PHE A 42 2.75 -8.97 2.27
C PHE A 42 3.09 -9.95 3.39
N PRO A 43 2.62 -11.22 3.32
CA PRO A 43 2.92 -12.21 4.34
C PRO A 43 4.41 -12.61 4.34
N LEU A 44 5.01 -12.65 5.53
CA LEU A 44 6.43 -12.93 5.74
C LEU A 44 6.86 -14.34 5.32
N GLN A 45 5.93 -15.29 5.23
CA GLN A 45 6.20 -16.67 4.81
C GLN A 45 6.79 -16.79 3.39
N TYR A 46 6.67 -15.75 2.55
CA TYR A 46 7.26 -15.72 1.20
C TYR A 46 8.72 -15.28 1.20
N TYR A 47 9.27 -14.87 2.34
CA TYR A 47 10.63 -14.38 2.49
C TYR A 47 11.48 -15.35 3.34
N PRO A 48 12.79 -15.44 3.09
CA PRO A 48 13.59 -14.69 2.11
C PRO A 48 13.61 -15.31 0.70
N TYR A 49 13.81 -14.46 -0.31
CA TYR A 49 13.97 -14.90 -1.70
C TYR A 49 15.45 -15.20 -2.03
N TYR A 50 15.75 -16.43 -2.44
CA TYR A 50 17.11 -16.89 -2.76
C TYR A 50 17.52 -16.76 -4.24
N GLY A 51 16.74 -16.04 -5.05
CA GLY A 51 17.06 -15.80 -6.46
C GLY A 51 16.50 -16.85 -7.43
N LYS A 52 16.44 -16.46 -8.72
CA LYS A 52 15.74 -17.23 -9.77
C LYS A 52 16.32 -18.61 -10.03
N ARG A 53 17.62 -18.80 -9.78
CA ARG A 53 18.28 -20.11 -9.98
C ARG A 53 17.80 -21.14 -8.97
N LEU A 54 17.64 -20.74 -7.70
CA LEU A 54 17.19 -21.61 -6.63
C LEU A 54 15.67 -21.70 -6.58
N HIS A 55 14.98 -20.59 -6.86
CA HIS A 55 13.52 -20.54 -6.93
C HIS A 55 13.03 -20.14 -8.34
N PRO A 56 13.06 -21.04 -9.33
CA PRO A 56 12.66 -20.72 -10.71
C PRO A 56 11.16 -20.41 -10.85
N HIS A 57 10.33 -20.89 -9.91
CA HIS A 57 8.88 -20.70 -9.88
C HIS A 57 8.42 -19.85 -8.68
N TYR A 58 9.30 -19.01 -8.12
CA TYR A 58 8.91 -18.09 -7.06
C TYR A 58 7.84 -17.11 -7.55
N LEU A 59 6.74 -17.02 -6.80
CA LEU A 59 5.70 -16.03 -7.00
C LEU A 59 5.75 -15.06 -5.82
N GLN A 60 6.14 -13.82 -6.10
CA GLN A 60 6.10 -12.76 -5.09
C GLN A 60 4.64 -12.49 -4.68
N PRO A 61 4.37 -12.23 -3.39
CA PRO A 61 3.03 -11.90 -2.94
C PRO A 61 2.53 -10.63 -3.62
N LEU A 62 1.23 -10.61 -3.93
CA LEU A 62 0.55 -9.46 -4.53
C LEU A 62 -0.57 -9.01 -3.61
N VAL A 63 -0.82 -7.70 -3.59
CA VAL A 63 -1.94 -7.08 -2.90
C VAL A 63 -2.65 -6.18 -3.89
N ALA A 64 -3.98 -6.24 -3.91
CA ALA A 64 -4.80 -5.36 -4.73
C ALA A 64 -5.48 -4.30 -3.85
N LEU A 65 -5.45 -3.06 -4.33
CA LEU A 65 -6.14 -1.92 -3.72
C LEU A 65 -7.31 -1.54 -4.62
N GLN A 66 -8.51 -1.50 -4.04
CA GLN A 66 -9.70 -1.04 -4.74
C GLN A 66 -10.17 0.28 -4.14
N PHE A 67 -10.10 1.33 -4.95
CA PHE A 67 -10.69 2.63 -4.65
C PHE A 67 -12.17 2.59 -5.04
N THR A 68 -13.06 2.54 -4.05
CA THR A 68 -14.50 2.35 -4.31
C THR A 68 -15.19 3.62 -4.79
N ASN A 69 -14.74 4.77 -4.29
CA ASN A 69 -15.30 6.08 -4.63
C ASN A 69 -14.15 7.06 -4.85
N LEU A 70 -14.05 7.59 -6.07
CA LEU A 70 -13.06 8.59 -6.47
C LEU A 70 -13.80 9.76 -7.11
N THR A 71 -13.48 10.98 -6.70
CA THR A 71 -14.00 12.19 -7.35
C THR A 71 -13.49 12.27 -8.78
N ARG A 72 -14.43 12.37 -9.73
CA ARG A 72 -14.14 12.50 -11.16
C ARG A 72 -13.81 13.94 -11.55
N ASN A 73 -13.28 14.11 -12.75
CA ASN A 73 -12.86 15.38 -13.33
C ASN A 73 -11.85 16.15 -12.48
N THR A 74 -11.12 15.45 -11.62
CA THR A 74 -10.10 16.00 -10.72
C THR A 74 -8.85 15.13 -10.78
N GLU A 75 -7.66 15.74 -10.77
CA GLU A 75 -6.40 15.01 -10.61
C GLU A 75 -6.23 14.65 -9.12
N LEU A 76 -6.19 13.36 -8.81
CA LEU A 76 -5.95 12.87 -7.46
C LEU A 76 -4.56 12.24 -7.38
N ARG A 77 -3.83 12.52 -6.30
CA ARG A 77 -2.52 11.94 -6.02
C ARG A 77 -2.57 11.16 -4.72
N VAL A 78 -2.18 9.91 -4.78
CA VAL A 78 -2.26 8.96 -3.68
C VAL A 78 -0.88 8.37 -3.46
N GLU A 79 -0.30 8.57 -2.28
CA GLU A 79 0.92 7.89 -1.88
C GLU A 79 0.57 6.68 -1.02
N CYS A 80 1.13 5.54 -1.37
CA CYS A 80 1.05 4.33 -0.59
C CYS A 80 2.39 4.11 0.10
N LYS A 81 2.37 3.79 1.39
CA LYS A 81 3.57 3.46 2.17
C LYS A 81 3.51 2.01 2.65
N VAL A 82 4.65 1.34 2.60
CA VAL A 82 4.82 -0.01 3.10
C VAL A 82 5.50 0.06 4.46
N TYR A 83 4.84 -0.41 5.51
CA TYR A 83 5.34 -0.37 6.87
C TYR A 83 5.90 -1.73 7.27
N GLY A 84 7.16 -1.74 7.70
CA GLY A 84 7.83 -2.90 8.26
C GLY A 84 9.13 -2.47 8.95
N GLN A 85 9.64 -3.31 9.86
CA GLN A 85 10.86 -2.99 10.62
C GLN A 85 12.10 -2.80 9.74
N ASN A 86 12.13 -3.43 8.55
CA ASN A 86 13.25 -3.39 7.61
C ASN A 86 12.94 -2.57 6.33
N ILE A 87 11.98 -1.64 6.40
CA ILE A 87 11.61 -0.80 5.27
C ILE A 87 12.00 0.64 5.57
N ASP A 88 13.07 1.10 4.93
CA ASP A 88 13.53 2.48 4.97
C ASP A 88 12.87 3.32 3.86
N TYR A 89 12.78 4.62 4.11
CA TYR A 89 12.29 5.60 3.14
C TYR A 89 13.41 6.59 2.80
N ASN A 90 13.49 6.98 1.53
CA ASN A 90 14.49 7.93 1.06
C ASN A 90 13.82 9.05 0.28
N GLU A 91 14.10 10.32 0.61
CA GLU A 91 13.51 11.46 -0.08
C GLU A 91 13.87 11.53 -1.57
N LYS A 92 15.09 11.11 -1.93
CA LYS A 92 15.57 11.11 -3.32
C LYS A 92 14.98 9.96 -4.13
N ASP A 93 14.80 8.80 -3.51
CA ASP A 93 14.19 7.63 -4.14
C ASP A 93 12.73 7.47 -3.70
N ARG A 94 11.82 7.97 -4.54
CA ARG A 94 10.38 7.93 -4.30
C ARG A 94 9.77 6.53 -4.40
N TYR A 95 10.54 5.52 -4.82
CA TYR A 95 10.07 4.14 -4.92
C TYR A 95 10.62 3.23 -3.81
N GLN A 96 11.46 3.78 -2.91
CA GLN A 96 11.94 3.06 -1.74
C GLN A 96 10.91 3.13 -0.61
N GLY A 97 10.23 2.01 -0.37
CA GLY A 97 9.24 1.84 0.71
C GLY A 97 7.90 2.56 0.50
N ARG A 98 7.78 3.40 -0.54
CA ARG A 98 6.56 4.11 -0.90
C ARG A 98 6.37 4.18 -2.41
N PHE A 99 5.17 4.47 -2.86
CA PHE A 99 4.89 4.73 -4.27
C PHE A 99 3.71 5.71 -4.43
N ASP A 100 3.79 6.55 -5.46
CA ASP A 100 2.77 7.53 -5.82
C ASP A 100 1.93 7.03 -7.00
N ILE A 101 0.61 7.07 -6.88
CA ILE A 101 -0.34 6.88 -8.00
C ILE A 101 -1.04 8.20 -8.29
N LYS A 102 -1.17 8.53 -9.57
CA LYS A 102 -1.99 9.66 -10.03
C LYS A 102 -3.24 9.13 -10.75
N PHE A 103 -4.41 9.52 -10.28
CA PHE A 103 -5.68 9.25 -10.94
C PHE A 103 -6.15 10.50 -11.69
N ASN A 104 -6.59 10.31 -12.93
CA ASN A 104 -7.32 11.30 -13.70
C ASN A 104 -8.48 10.58 -14.38
N ILE A 105 -9.64 10.59 -13.73
CA ILE A 105 -10.85 9.93 -14.21
C ILE A 105 -11.77 11.03 -14.73
N GLN A 106 -11.98 11.07 -16.04
CA GLN A 106 -12.89 12.02 -16.69
C GLN A 106 -14.26 11.36 -16.89
N ASP A 107 -15.33 12.13 -16.72
CA ASP A 107 -16.64 11.75 -17.22
C ASP A 107 -16.63 11.83 -18.76
N SER A 108 -17.18 10.80 -19.40
CA SER A 108 -17.29 10.67 -20.86
C SER A 108 -18.32 11.62 -21.46
#